data_AF-A0AAV2YD84-F1
#
_entry.id   AF-A0AAV2YD84-F1
#
_cell.length_a   1.000
_cell.length_b   1.000
_cell.length_c   1.000
_cell.angle_alpha   90.00
_cell.angle_beta   90.00
_cell.angle_gamma   90.00
#
_symmetry.space_group_name_H-M   'P 1'
#
loop_
_entity.id
_entity.type
_entity.pdbx_description
1 polymer ?
#
loop_
_entity_poly.entity_id
_entity_poly.type
_entity_poly.pdbx_seq_one_letter_code
_entity_poly.pdbx_strand_id
1 'polypeptide(L)'
;MFTSLQPAHYLRAFPASQFVDDRCCQYPSKHCKKPRAVKRNGELHRFCELHREIANRNQRKLDRKRRMRKKQLLLSLKYITSLCGPNT
;
A
#
# COMPACT_ATOMS: atom_id res chain seq x y z
N MET A 1 -2.14 6.88 -44.85
CA MET A 1 -2.73 7.59 -43.70
C MET A 1 -3.52 6.58 -42.90
N PHE A 2 -3.17 6.47 -41.62
CA PHE A 2 -3.70 5.61 -40.57
C PHE A 2 -5.20 5.30 -40.63
N THR A 3 -5.55 4.02 -40.52
CA THR A 3 -6.75 3.60 -39.77
C THR A 3 -6.54 2.25 -39.08
N SER A 4 -6.81 2.29 -37.77
CA SER A 4 -7.16 1.25 -36.79
C SER A 4 -6.28 0.01 -36.65
N LEU A 5 -5.48 -0.09 -35.59
CA LEU A 5 -5.85 -0.39 -34.19
C LEU A 5 -6.22 -1.86 -33.94
N GLN A 6 -5.16 -2.58 -33.59
CA GLN A 6 -5.02 -3.59 -32.53
C GLN A 6 -5.61 -5.00 -32.78
N PRO A 7 -4.72 -6.01 -32.95
CA PRO A 7 -5.13 -7.41 -32.96
C PRO A 7 -5.50 -7.87 -31.55
N ALA A 8 -6.52 -8.72 -31.50
CA ALA A 8 -6.91 -9.49 -30.33
C ALA A 8 -5.65 -10.09 -29.66
N HIS A 9 -5.34 -9.71 -28.43
CA HIS A 9 -4.54 -10.51 -27.49
C HIS A 9 -5.52 -11.11 -26.48
N TYR A 10 -6.27 -12.06 -27.03
CA TYR A 10 -6.65 -13.31 -26.39
C TYR A 10 -5.88 -13.62 -25.10
N LEU A 11 -6.64 -14.17 -24.13
CA LEU A 11 -6.21 -14.82 -22.90
C LEU A 11 -5.83 -13.86 -21.75
N ARG A 12 -6.85 -13.49 -20.96
CA ARG A 12 -6.68 -13.37 -19.50
C ARG A 12 -6.10 -14.71 -19.03
N ALA A 13 -4.79 -14.73 -18.92
CA ALA A 13 -3.99 -15.87 -18.53
C ALA A 13 -4.47 -16.37 -17.15
N PHE A 14 -4.92 -17.62 -17.14
CA PHE A 14 -5.08 -18.54 -16.02
C PHE A 14 -5.84 -18.02 -14.79
N PRO A 15 -7.05 -18.54 -14.47
CA PRO A 15 -7.39 -18.68 -13.07
C PRO A 15 -6.42 -19.75 -12.58
N ALA A 16 -5.24 -19.31 -12.15
CA ALA A 16 -4.39 -20.16 -11.35
C ALA A 16 -5.27 -20.52 -10.16
N SER A 17 -5.82 -21.73 -10.20
CA SER A 17 -6.15 -22.52 -9.04
C SER A 17 -4.87 -22.64 -8.23
N GLN A 18 -4.49 -21.52 -7.62
CA GLN A 18 -3.59 -21.51 -6.50
C GLN A 18 -4.51 -22.05 -5.44
N PHE A 19 -4.28 -23.29 -5.03
CA PHE A 19 -4.57 -23.69 -3.67
C PHE A 19 -3.82 -22.69 -2.78
N VAL A 20 -4.45 -21.54 -2.55
CA VAL A 20 -4.10 -20.64 -1.48
C VAL A 20 -4.46 -21.51 -0.31
N ASP A 21 -3.47 -22.20 0.25
CA ASP A 21 -3.63 -22.85 1.54
C ASP A 21 -4.24 -21.77 2.40
N ASP A 22 -5.54 -21.90 2.71
CA ASP A 22 -6.27 -20.78 3.26
C ASP A 22 -5.56 -20.35 4.54
N ARG A 23 -4.97 -21.29 5.25
CA ARG A 23 -4.25 -21.03 6.49
C ARG A 23 -2.90 -20.31 6.33
N CYS A 24 -2.39 -20.11 5.12
CA CYS A 24 -1.07 -19.53 4.84
C CYS A 24 -1.10 -18.01 4.59
N CYS A 25 0.03 -17.36 4.90
CA CYS A 25 0.20 -15.93 4.74
C CYS A 25 0.22 -15.49 3.27
N GLN A 26 -0.62 -14.52 2.92
CA GLN A 26 -0.79 -14.00 1.55
C GLN A 26 0.18 -12.85 1.23
N TYR A 27 1.46 -13.00 1.57
CA TYR A 27 2.46 -11.95 1.28
C TYR A 27 2.82 -11.96 -0.22
N PRO A 28 2.68 -10.83 -0.94
CA PRO A 28 2.66 -10.84 -2.41
C PRO A 28 4.01 -11.06 -3.08
N SER A 29 5.13 -10.78 -2.41
CA SER A 29 6.46 -10.87 -3.04
C SER A 29 7.10 -12.26 -2.92
N LYS A 30 6.83 -12.99 -1.83
CA LYS A 30 7.37 -14.35 -1.62
C LYS A 30 6.31 -15.20 -0.92
N HIS A 31 6.11 -16.42 -1.42
CA HIS A 31 5.20 -17.39 -0.82
C HIS A 31 5.62 -17.67 0.62
N CYS A 32 4.76 -17.31 1.57
CA CYS A 32 5.03 -17.46 2.98
C CYS A 32 4.24 -18.64 3.54
N LYS A 33 4.94 -19.68 3.97
CA LYS A 33 4.35 -20.90 4.57
C LYS A 33 3.94 -20.73 6.04
N LYS A 34 4.08 -19.53 6.62
CA LYS A 34 3.68 -19.28 8.01
C LYS A 34 2.16 -19.12 8.10
N PRO A 35 1.54 -19.57 9.19
CA PRO A 35 0.09 -19.46 9.37
C PRO A 35 -0.35 -18.00 9.44
N ARG A 36 -1.57 -17.73 8.98
CA ARG A 36 -2.26 -16.45 9.17
C ARG A 36 -2.39 -16.17 10.67
N ALA A 37 -2.08 -14.95 11.08
CA ALA A 37 -2.26 -14.56 12.48
C ALA A 37 -3.75 -14.49 12.82
N VAL A 38 -4.11 -14.72 14.08
CA VAL A 38 -5.50 -14.67 14.55
C VAL A 38 -5.74 -13.33 15.26
N LYS A 39 -6.82 -12.63 14.89
CA LYS A 39 -7.30 -11.44 15.60
C LYS A 39 -7.92 -11.84 16.95
N ARG A 40 -8.12 -10.87 17.85
CA ARG A 40 -8.81 -11.11 19.14
C ARG A 40 -10.23 -11.65 19.00
N ASN A 41 -10.91 -11.36 17.88
CA ASN A 41 -12.25 -11.85 17.56
C ASN A 41 -12.25 -13.26 16.93
N GLY A 42 -11.10 -13.91 16.78
CA GLY A 42 -10.99 -15.24 16.16
C GLY A 42 -10.85 -15.23 14.63
N GLU A 43 -10.99 -14.08 13.96
CA GLU A 43 -10.79 -14.00 12.51
C GLU A 43 -9.32 -14.04 12.10
N LEU A 44 -9.03 -14.61 10.93
CA LEU A 44 -7.67 -14.66 10.40
C LEU A 44 -7.27 -13.33 9.73
N HIS A 45 -6.08 -12.84 10.06
CA HIS A 45 -5.40 -11.80 9.31
C HIS A 45 -4.97 -12.31 7.93
N ARG A 46 -4.82 -11.41 6.95
CA ARG A 46 -4.27 -11.76 5.62
C ARG A 46 -2.80 -12.22 5.68
N PHE A 47 -2.07 -11.79 6.69
CA PHE A 47 -0.64 -12.05 6.87
C PHE A 47 -0.36 -12.86 8.14
N CYS A 48 0.79 -13.52 8.18
CA CYS A 48 1.34 -14.06 9.41
C CYS A 48 1.80 -12.95 10.37
N GLU A 49 2.10 -13.32 11.61
CA GLU A 49 2.58 -12.42 12.66
C GLU A 49 3.78 -11.56 12.19
N LEU A 50 4.81 -12.21 11.65
CA LEU A 50 6.02 -11.56 11.16
C LEU A 50 5.72 -10.52 10.08
N HIS A 51 4.94 -10.88 9.06
CA HIS A 51 4.62 -9.95 7.98
C HIS A 51 3.67 -8.85 8.42
N ARG A 52 2.81 -9.08 9.43
CA ARG A 52 1.99 -8.04 10.04
C ARG A 52 2.86 -6.98 10.72
N GLU A 53 3.88 -7.40 11.47
CA GLU A 53 4.82 -6.48 12.12
C GLU A 53 5.63 -5.68 11.11
N ILE A 54 6.10 -6.32 10.03
CA ILE A 54 6.81 -5.64 8.94
C ILE A 54 5.90 -4.60 8.28
N ALA A 55 4.65 -4.97 7.96
CA ALA A 55 3.67 -4.05 7.40
C ALA A 55 3.43 -2.86 8.34
N ASN A 56 3.27 -3.09 9.64
CA ASN A 56 3.09 -2.03 10.64
C ASN A 56 4.33 -1.12 10.75
N ARG A 57 5.54 -1.68 10.67
CA ARG A 57 6.79 -0.90 10.65
C ARG A 57 6.86 -0.03 9.39
N ASN A 58 6.52 -0.59 8.24
CA ASN A 58 6.51 0.13 6.96
C ASN A 58 5.47 1.25 6.95
N GLN A 59 4.26 0.98 7.48
CA GLN A 59 3.20 1.96 7.64
C GLN A 59 3.67 3.13 8.52
N ARG A 60 4.23 2.85 9.70
CA ARG A 60 4.78 3.89 10.60
C ARG A 60 5.87 4.73 9.93
N LYS A 61 6.75 4.11 9.13
CA LYS A 61 7.80 4.81 8.37
C LYS A 61 7.19 5.72 7.31
N LEU A 62 6.20 5.24 6.56
CA LEU A 62 5.48 6.02 5.56
C LEU A 62 4.74 7.21 6.18
N ASP A 63 4.06 6.99 7.29
CA ASP A 63 3.32 8.03 8.02
C ASP A 63 4.25 9.09 8.61
N ARG A 64 5.44 8.69 9.10
CA ARG A 64 6.48 9.65 9.50
C ARG A 64 6.91 10.51 8.32
N LYS A 65 7.21 9.92 7.16
CA LYS A 65 7.56 10.67 5.94
C LYS A 65 6.43 11.62 5.49
N ARG A 66 5.18 11.17 5.54
CA ARG A 66 4.00 12.00 5.22
C ARG A 66 3.86 13.18 6.18
N ARG A 67 4.01 12.95 7.49
CA ARG A 67 3.96 14.02 8.51
C ARG A 67 5.05 15.06 8.32
N MET A 68 6.29 14.65 8.03
CA MET A 68 7.38 15.59 7.78
C MET A 68 7.13 16.46 6.55
N ARG A 69 6.70 15.85 5.43
CA ARG A 69 6.33 16.59 4.22
C ARG A 69 5.18 17.57 4.46
N LYS A 70 4.13 17.13 5.18
CA LYS A 70 3.02 18.02 5.55
C LYS A 70 3.50 19.17 6.44
N LYS A 71 4.37 18.91 7.43
CA LYS A 71 4.94 19.96 8.28
C LYS A 71 5.76 20.96 7.44
N GLN A 72 6.59 20.48 6.52
CA GLN A 72 7.38 21.35 5.64
C GLN A 72 6.49 22.22 4.74
N LEU A 73 5.45 21.64 4.14
CA LEU A 73 4.48 22.38 3.35
C LEU A 73 3.69 23.40 4.18
N LEU A 74 3.32 23.04 5.41
CA LEU A 74 2.64 23.97 6.32
C LEU A 74 3.58 25.11 6.75
N LEU A 75 4.86 24.83 6.99
CA LEU A 75 5.85 25.86 7.30
C LEU A 75 6.09 26.80 6.11
N SER A 76 6.21 26.25 4.89
CA SER A 76 6.37 27.07 3.69
C SER A 76 5.15 27.93 3.43
N LEU A 77 3.93 27.38 3.61
CA LEU A 77 2.69 28.16 3.45
C LEU A 77 2.60 29.28 4.49
N LYS A 78 2.92 28.99 5.75
CA LYS A 78 2.96 30.00 6.83
C LYS A 78 3.96 31.12 6.52
N TYR A 79 5.14 30.76 6.00
CA TYR A 79 6.14 31.73 5.58
C TYR A 79 5.61 32.63 4.46
N ILE A 80 5.03 32.06 3.41
CA ILE A 80 4.43 32.83 2.30
C ILE A 80 3.35 33.78 2.83
N THR A 81 2.41 33.30 3.65
CA THR A 81 1.36 34.15 4.21
C THR A 81 1.90 35.26 5.10
N SER A 82 3.07 35.07 5.74
CA SER A 82 3.72 36.13 6.53
C SER A 82 4.38 37.21 5.68
N LEU A 83 4.82 36.89 4.46
CA LEU A 83 5.37 37.84 3.51
C LEU A 83 4.29 38.61 2.77
N CYS A 84 3.16 37.96 2.50
CA CYS A 84 1.98 38.54 1.89
C CYS A 84 1.04 39.07 2.99
N GLY A 85 1.50 40.01 3.83
CA GLY A 85 0.59 40.75 4.71
C GLY A 85 -0.49 41.46 3.89
N PRO A 86 -1.71 41.68 4.44
CA PRO A 86 -2.78 42.34 3.71
C PRO A 86 -2.30 43.74 3.29
N ASN A 87 -2.21 43.99 1.98
CA ASN A 87 -2.13 45.35 1.45
C ASN A 87 -3.42 46.05 1.89
N THR A 88 -3.33 46.94 2.89
CA THR A 88 -4.30 48.01 3.07
C THR A 88 -3.98 49.13 2.10
#